data_AF-A0A4R1QE33-F1
#
_entry.id   AF-A0A4R1QE33-F1
#
_cell.length_a   1.000
_cell.length_b   1.000
_cell.length_c   1.000
_cell.angle_alpha   90.00
_cell.angle_beta   90.00
_cell.angle_gamma   90.00
#
_symmetry.space_group_name_H-M   'P 1'
#
loop_
_entity.id
_entity.type
_entity.pdbx_description
1 polymer ?
#
loop_
_entity_poly.entity_id
_entity_poly.type
_entity_poly.pdbx_seq_one_letter_code
_entity_poly.pdbx_strand_id
1 'polypeptide(L)'
;MWIIKTQHKNGDGATVALELESENSQFDVNVRWDGCMEVHVYSVTEENRELHDTFHTCDLRGFIEKLQSLSGVCAEFFGEGSYWNKKNNDQPERKSE
;
A
#
# COMPACT_ATOMS: atom_id res chain seq x y z
N MET A 1 -0.26 11.64 10.46
CA MET A 1 0.91 11.29 11.30
C MET A 1 0.63 9.94 11.98
N TRP A 2 1.67 9.24 12.45
CA TRP A 2 1.53 7.99 13.21
C TRP A 2 1.69 8.25 14.71
N ILE A 3 0.85 7.63 15.53
CA ILE A 3 0.87 7.71 16.98
C ILE A 3 1.36 6.37 17.52
N ILE A 4 2.40 6.38 18.37
CA ILE A 4 2.84 5.19 19.09
C ILE A 4 1.87 4.96 20.26
N LYS A 5 1.12 3.85 20.21
CA LYS A 5 0.19 3.45 21.27
C LYS A 5 0.90 2.67 22.35
N THR A 6 1.73 1.71 21.94
CA THR A 6 2.42 0.79 22.84
C THR A 6 3.82 0.49 22.33
N GLN A 7 4.78 0.41 23.26
CA GLN A 7 6.14 -0.05 23.00
C GLN A 7 6.43 -1.30 23.83
N HIS A 8 6.71 -2.41 23.14
CA HIS A 8 7.01 -3.69 23.78
C HIS A 8 8.51 -3.86 23.91
N LYS A 9 8.97 -4.16 25.14
CA LYS A 9 10.39 -4.37 25.46
C LYS A 9 10.67 -5.82 25.84
N ASN A 10 11.84 -6.33 25.50
CA ASN A 10 12.33 -7.64 25.97
C ASN A 10 12.93 -7.55 27.38
N GLY A 11 13.45 -8.67 27.89
CA GLY A 11 14.10 -8.76 29.22
C GLY A 11 15.35 -7.87 29.37
N ASP A 12 16.01 -7.53 28.26
CA ASP A 12 17.17 -6.62 28.24
C ASP A 12 16.77 -5.14 28.06
N GLY A 13 15.47 -4.85 27.97
CA GLY A 13 14.93 -3.50 27.79
C GLY A 13 14.95 -2.97 26.35
N ALA A 14 15.35 -3.78 25.37
CA ALA A 14 15.32 -3.43 23.96
C ALA A 14 13.89 -3.51 23.40
N THR A 15 13.53 -2.59 22.49
CA THR A 15 12.23 -2.61 21.80
C THR A 15 12.16 -3.79 20.85
N VAL A 16 11.11 -4.62 20.99
CA VAL A 16 10.87 -5.79 20.14
C VAL A 16 9.59 -5.70 19.32
N ALA A 17 8.66 -4.82 19.69
CA ALA A 17 7.49 -4.50 18.89
C ALA A 17 6.94 -3.11 19.20
N LEU A 18 6.20 -2.54 18.25
CA LEU A 18 5.45 -1.29 18.38
C LEU A 18 4.01 -1.50 17.90
N GLU A 19 3.07 -0.90 18.62
CA GLU A 19 1.70 -0.71 18.17
C GLU A 19 1.55 0.75 17.75
N LEU A 20 1.14 0.98 16.51
CA LEU A 20 0.99 2.29 15.90
C LEU A 20 -0.44 2.49 15.43
N GLU A 21 -0.92 3.73 15.44
CA GLU A 21 -2.23 4.08 14.92
C GLU A 21 -2.13 5.36 14.09
N SER A 22 -2.86 5.46 12.98
CA SER A 22 -2.97 6.71 12.23
C SER A 22 -3.85 7.70 12.99
N GLU A 23 -3.58 9.01 12.85
CA GLU A 23 -4.36 10.05 13.56
C GLU A 23 -5.88 10.00 13.29
N ASN A 24 -6.29 9.50 12.14
CA ASN A 24 -7.69 9.34 11.77
C ASN A 24 -8.28 7.98 12.15
N SER A 25 -7.52 7.15 12.88
CA SER A 25 -7.89 5.80 13.33
C SER A 25 -8.32 4.83 12.22
N GLN A 26 -7.97 5.12 10.96
CA GLN A 26 -8.26 4.21 9.84
C GLN A 26 -7.27 3.06 9.74
N PHE A 27 -6.08 3.22 10.32
CA PHE A 27 -5.02 2.23 10.27
C PHE A 27 -4.47 2.01 11.67
N ASP A 28 -4.30 0.74 12.04
CA ASP A 28 -3.39 0.36 13.11
C ASP A 28 -2.38 -0.67 12.59
N VAL A 29 -1.19 -0.65 13.18
CA VAL A 29 -0.06 -1.43 12.71
C VAL A 29 0.68 -2.06 13.88
N ASN A 30 0.85 -3.38 13.82
CA ASN A 30 1.74 -4.12 14.69
C ASN A 30 3.08 -4.31 13.97
N VAL A 31 4.11 -3.57 14.42
CA VAL A 31 5.47 -3.66 13.87
C VAL A 31 6.30 -4.58 14.76
N ARG A 32 6.93 -5.58 14.18
CA ARG A 32 7.89 -6.45 14.87
C ARG A 32 9.33 -6.08 14.50
N TRP A 33 10.27 -6.40 15.40
CA TRP A 33 11.69 -6.08 15.22
C TRP A 33 12.34 -6.74 13.98
N ASP A 34 11.74 -7.82 13.47
CA ASP A 34 12.18 -8.52 12.26
C ASP A 34 11.75 -7.81 10.96
N GLY A 35 11.07 -6.67 11.06
CA GLY A 35 10.61 -5.87 9.93
C GLY A 35 9.30 -6.33 9.31
N CYS A 36 8.70 -7.41 9.82
CA CYS A 36 7.33 -7.77 9.45
C CYS A 36 6.34 -6.83 10.14
N MET A 37 5.35 -6.38 9.38
CA MET A 37 4.28 -5.54 9.89
C MET A 37 2.94 -6.17 9.54
N GLU A 38 2.04 -6.19 10.51
CA GLU A 38 0.63 -6.49 10.31
C GLU A 38 -0.11 -5.14 10.28
N VAL A 39 -0.77 -4.85 9.17
CA VAL A 39 -1.53 -3.60 8.97
C VAL A 39 -3.01 -3.94 8.95
N HIS A 40 -3.74 -3.39 9.91
CA HIS A 40 -5.18 -3.47 9.94
C HIS A 40 -5.78 -2.22 9.29
N VAL A 41 -6.69 -2.43 8.35
CA VAL A 41 -7.35 -1.35 7.61
C VAL A 41 -8.82 -1.35 7.95
N TYR A 42 -9.29 -0.22 8.45
CA TYR A 42 -10.69 0.02 8.77
C TYR A 42 -11.25 1.00 7.74
N SER A 43 -12.27 0.56 7.02
CA SER A 43 -13.02 1.45 6.14
C SER A 43 -14.51 1.28 6.36
N VAL A 44 -15.22 2.40 6.33
CA VAL A 44 -16.68 2.41 6.34
C VAL A 44 -17.12 2.67 4.91
N THR A 45 -17.89 1.73 4.34
CA THR A 45 -18.42 1.89 2.98
C THR A 45 -19.54 2.94 2.95
N GLU A 46 -19.95 3.36 1.75
CA GLU A 46 -21.11 4.26 1.58
C GLU A 46 -22.41 3.69 2.17
N GLU A 47 -22.52 2.36 2.30
CA GLU A 47 -23.63 1.67 2.95
C GLU A 47 -23.46 1.53 4.47
N ASN A 48 -22.48 2.22 5.05
CA ASN A 48 -22.15 2.18 6.47
C ASN A 48 -21.76 0.78 6.98
N ARG A 49 -21.10 -0.03 6.13
CA ARG A 49 -20.52 -1.31 6.53
C ARG A 49 -19.06 -1.12 6.89
N GLU A 50 -18.63 -1.70 8.01
CA GLU A 50 -17.22 -1.76 8.39
C GLU A 50 -16.54 -2.90 7.65
N LEU A 51 -15.48 -2.58 6.90
CA LEU A 51 -14.55 -3.53 6.31
C LEU A 51 -13.30 -3.58 7.17
N HIS A 52 -12.83 -4.81 7.42
CA HIS A 52 -11.62 -5.09 8.16
C HIS A 52 -10.73 -5.98 7.29
N ASP A 53 -9.64 -5.39 6.82
CA ASP A 53 -8.61 -6.13 6.11
C ASP A 53 -7.34 -6.18 6.95
N THR A 54 -6.62 -7.29 6.87
CA THR A 54 -5.32 -7.46 7.52
C THR A 54 -4.29 -7.83 6.48
N PHE A 55 -3.25 -7.00 6.35
CA PHE A 55 -2.17 -7.21 5.42
C PHE A 55 -0.87 -7.48 6.16
N HIS A 56 -0.16 -8.52 5.73
CA HIS A 56 1.19 -8.79 6.19
C HIS A 56 2.18 -8.24 5.16
N THR A 57 3.04 -7.31 5.57
CA THR A 57 3.97 -6.66 4.64
C THR A 57 4.98 -7.62 4.03
N CYS A 58 5.29 -8.72 4.72
CA CYS A 58 6.12 -9.80 4.20
C CYS A 58 5.49 -10.48 2.96
N ASP A 59 4.17 -10.70 2.98
CA ASP A 59 3.43 -11.28 1.85
C ASP A 59 3.30 -10.28 0.69
N LEU A 60 3.09 -9.00 1.03
CA LEU A 60 2.99 -7.92 0.03
C LEU A 60 4.29 -7.74 -0.75
N ARG A 61 5.47 -7.94 -0.15
CA ARG A 61 6.74 -7.80 -0.88
C ARG A 61 6.84 -8.81 -2.01
N GLY A 62 6.58 -10.09 -1.74
CA GLY A 62 6.57 -11.12 -2.76
C GLY A 62 5.48 -10.91 -3.81
N PHE A 63 4.34 -10.34 -3.42
CA PHE A 63 3.29 -9.98 -4.36
C PHE A 63 3.71 -8.83 -5.30
N ILE A 64 4.33 -7.77 -4.78
CA ILE A 64 4.87 -6.66 -5.57
C ILE A 64 5.91 -7.15 -6.58
N GLU A 65 6.84 -8.00 -6.15
CA GLU A 65 7.85 -8.59 -7.04
C GLU A 65 7.20 -9.36 -8.21
N LYS A 66 6.16 -10.16 -7.93
CA LYS A 66 5.40 -10.86 -8.97
C LYS A 66 4.67 -9.91 -9.92
N LEU A 67 4.04 -8.84 -9.39
CA LEU A 67 3.36 -7.85 -10.21
C LEU A 67 4.33 -7.07 -11.12
N GLN A 68 5.50 -6.71 -10.61
CA GLN A 68 6.56 -6.07 -11.39
C GLN A 68 7.07 -7.00 -12.51
N SER A 69 7.30 -8.29 -12.19
CA SER A 69 7.66 -9.29 -13.19
C SER A 69 6.59 -9.44 -14.28
N LEU A 70 5.31 -9.50 -13.90
CA LEU A 70 4.19 -9.56 -14.83
C LEU A 70 4.13 -8.34 -15.74
N SER A 71 4.38 -7.14 -15.19
CA SER A 71 4.48 -5.91 -15.99
C SER A 71 5.59 -5.98 -17.04
N GLY A 72 6.73 -6.58 -16.71
CA GLY A 72 7.83 -6.81 -17.65
C GLY A 72 7.41 -7.69 -18.83
N VAL A 73 6.79 -8.84 -18.54
CA VAL A 73 6.26 -9.75 -19.57
C VAL A 73 5.21 -9.06 -20.46
N CYS A 74 4.31 -8.28 -19.84
CA CYS A 74 3.33 -7.51 -20.60
C CYS A 74 4.00 -6.48 -21.51
N ALA A 75 5.04 -5.79 -21.05
CA ALA A 75 5.78 -4.82 -21.87
C ALA A 75 6.52 -5.48 -23.04
N GLU A 76 7.08 -6.68 -22.84
CA GLU A 76 7.71 -7.45 -23.92
C GLU A 76 6.71 -7.83 -25.02
N PHE A 77 5.48 -8.21 -24.63
CA PHE A 77 4.47 -8.67 -25.59
C PHE A 77 3.70 -7.53 -26.25
N PHE A 78 3.35 -6.48 -25.50
CA PHE A 78 2.54 -5.36 -25.97
C PHE A 78 3.34 -4.11 -26.38
N GLY A 79 4.66 -4.08 -26.12
CA GLY A 79 5.54 -2.95 -26.37
C GLY A 79 5.46 -1.84 -25.31
N GLU A 80 6.31 -0.82 -25.45
CA GLU A 80 6.24 0.39 -24.62
C GLU A 80 5.06 1.26 -25.07
N GLY A 81 3.98 1.24 -24.30
CA GLY A 81 2.76 1.97 -24.64
C GLY A 81 1.61 1.61 -23.71
N SER A 82 1.60 2.22 -22.53
CA SER A 82 0.47 2.08 -21.62
C SER A 82 -0.78 2.72 -22.26
N TYR A 83 -1.91 2.00 -22.28
CA TYR A 83 -3.25 2.55 -22.55
C TYR A 83 -3.54 3.78 -21.66
N TRP A 84 -2.91 3.84 -20.48
CA TRP A 84 -3.03 4.92 -19.51
C TRP A 84 -2.06 6.10 -19.76
N ASN A 85 -0.97 5.89 -20.50
CA ASN A 85 0.02 6.93 -20.83
C ASN A 85 -0.30 7.70 -22.13
N LYS A 86 -1.37 7.33 -22.86
CA LYS A 86 -1.78 8.00 -24.10
C LYS A 86 -2.60 9.28 -23.91
N LYS A 87 -2.99 9.65 -22.69
CA LYS A 87 -3.66 10.94 -22.46
C LYS A 87 -2.61 12.00 -22.16
N ASN A 88 -2.11 12.67 -23.20
CA ASN A 88 -1.76 14.11 -23.14
C ASN A 88 -1.32 14.72 -24.49
N ASN A 89 -1.11 13.94 -25.56
CA ASN A 89 -0.66 14.51 -26.84
C ASN A 89 -1.67 14.55 -27.99
N ASP A 90 -2.90 14.05 -27.79
CA ASP A 90 -3.98 14.25 -28.77
C ASP A 90 -4.88 15.42 -28.33
N GLN A 91 -4.33 16.65 -28.35
CA GLN A 91 -5.18 17.82 -28.53
C GLN A 91 -5.45 17.97 -30.03
N PRO A 92 -6.71 17.89 -30.51
CA PRO A 92 -7.01 18.28 -31.86
C PRO A 92 -6.79 19.79 -31.98
N GLU A 93 -5.90 20.21 -32.86
CA GLU A 93 -5.80 21.61 -33.31
C GLU A 93 -7.20 22.08 -33.71
N ARG A 94 -7.80 22.97 -32.90
CA ARG A 94 -8.99 23.71 -33.34
C ARG A 94 -8.55 24.60 -34.48
N LYS A 95 -8.92 24.24 -35.71
CA LYS A 95 -8.93 25.19 -36.82
C LYS A 95 -9.88 26.33 -36.45
N SER A 96 -9.33 27.51 -36.25
CA SER A 96 -10.07 28.76 -36.18
C SER A 96 -10.55 29.11 -37.59
N GLU A 97 -11.86 29.08 -37.79
CA GLU A 97 -12.56 29.84 -38.84
C GLU A 97 -13.15 31.11 -38.23
#